data_AF-A0A8J6RZ66-F1
#
_entry.id   AF-A0A8J6RZ66-F1
#
_cell.length_a   1.000
_cell.length_b   1.000
_cell.length_c   1.000
_cell.angle_alpha   90.00
_cell.angle_beta   90.00
_cell.angle_gamma   90.00
#
_symmetry.space_group_name_H-M   'P 1'
#
loop_
_entity.id
_entity.type
_entity.pdbx_description
1 polymer ?
#
loop_
_entity_poly.entity_id
_entity_poly.type
_entity_poly.pdbx_seq_one_letter_code
_entity_poly.pdbx_strand_id
1 'polypeptide(L)' 'MIIGHDQNNGLLLICFTQKATNAIRIISARLATKKERKDYEEFTGF' A
#
# COMPACT_ATOMS: atom_id res chain seq x y z
N MET A 1 2.32 7.05 2.95
CA MET A 1 2.34 5.68 2.40
C MET A 1 0.98 5.05 2.71
N ILE A 2 0.30 4.49 1.73
CA ILE A 2 -0.95 3.74 1.94
C ILE A 2 -0.67 2.27 1.67
N ILE A 3 -1.27 1.41 2.48
CA ILE A 3 -1.31 -0.04 2.27
C ILE A 3 -2.74 -0.37 1.84
N GLY A 4 -2.87 -1.13 0.77
CA GLY A 4 -4.17 -1.55 0.22
C GLY A 4 -4.08 -2.93 -0.42
N HIS A 5 -5.14 -3.34 -1.11
CA HIS A 5 -5.18 -4.63 -1.82
C HIS A 5 -5.44 -4.41 -3.30
N ASP A 6 -4.85 -5.28 -4.14
CA ASP A 6 -5.26 -5.39 -5.54
C ASP A 6 -6.58 -6.19 -5.67
N GLN A 7 -7.02 -6.40 -6.92
CA GLN A 7 -8.25 -7.14 -7.21
C GLN A 7 -8.20 -8.62 -6.79
N ASN A 8 -7.01 -9.18 -6.57
CA ASN A 8 -6.78 -10.56 -6.15
C ASN A 8 -6.44 -10.65 -4.65
N ASN A 9 -6.75 -9.60 -3.87
CA ASN A 9 -6.46 -9.50 -2.45
C ASN A 9 -4.94 -9.46 -2.10
N GLY A 10 -4.07 -9.20 -3.07
CA GLY A 10 -2.64 -9.04 -2.88
C GLY A 10 -2.30 -7.70 -2.23
N LEU A 11 -1.53 -7.73 -1.14
CA LEU A 11 -1.13 -6.51 -0.42
C LEU A 11 -0.27 -5.60 -1.32
N LEU A 12 -0.70 -4.35 -1.48
CA LEU A 12 -0.05 -3.29 -2.24
C LEU A 12 0.55 -2.25 -1.31
N LEU A 13 1.78 -1.85 -1.64
CA LEU A 13 2.48 -0.75 -1.01
C LEU A 13 2.49 0.45 -1.97
N ILE A 14 1.84 1.54 -1.56
CA ILE A 14 1.65 2.72 -2.41
C ILE A 14 2.35 3.94 -1.80
N CYS A 15 3.30 4.50 -2.56
CA CYS A 15 3.89 5.80 -2.29
C CYS A 15 3.19 6.86 -3.15
N PHE A 16 2.70 7.91 -2.51
CA PHE A 16 1.97 8.97 -3.18
C PHE A 16 2.23 10.31 -2.48
N THR A 17 1.89 11.37 -3.18
CA THR A 17 1.86 12.73 -2.65
C THR A 17 0.54 13.40 -2.96
N GLN A 18 0.09 14.31 -2.09
CA GLN A 18 -1.09 15.13 -2.35
C GLN A 18 -0.68 16.31 -3.25
N LYS A 19 -1.39 16.51 -4.36
CA LYS A 19 -1.14 17.64 -5.29
C LYS A 19 -2.13 18.78 -5.13
N ALA A 20 -3.37 18.48 -4.78
CA ALA A 20 -4.45 19.45 -4.56
C ALA A 20 -5.45 18.87 -3.57
N THR A 21 -6.45 19.66 -3.17
CA THR A 21 -7.46 19.28 -2.18
C THR A 21 -8.07 17.90 -2.44
N ASN A 22 -8.35 17.56 -3.70
CA ASN A 22 -8.99 16.29 -4.11
C ASN A 22 -8.15 15.48 -5.11
N ALA A 23 -6.83 15.66 -5.13
CA ALA A 23 -5.97 14.93 -6.06
C ALA A 23 -4.69 14.42 -5.40
N ILE A 24 -4.42 13.13 -5.58
CA ILE A 24 -3.14 12.49 -5.24
C ILE A 24 -2.38 12.13 -6.52
N ARG A 25 -1.06 12.20 -6.46
CA ARG A 25 -0.17 11.61 -7.48
C ARG A 25 0.48 10.37 -6.88
N ILE A 26 0.22 9.22 -7.50
CA ILE A 26 0.96 8.00 -7.20
C ILE A 26 2.38 8.17 -7.75
N ILE A 27 3.37 7.98 -6.88
CA ILE A 27 4.79 7.98 -7.22
C ILE A 27 5.20 6.55 -7.58
N SER A 28 4.75 5.57 -6.77
CA SER A 28 4.95 4.15 -7.04
C SER A 28 3.85 3.30 -6.40
N ALA A 29 3.54 2.19 -7.07
CA ALA A 29 2.67 1.14 -6.55
C ALA A 29 3.29 -0.21 -6.91
N ARG A 30 3.44 -1.09 -5.92
CA ARG A 30 3.97 -2.44 -6.12
C ARG A 30 3.35 -3.41 -5.13
N LEU A 31 3.44 -4.70 -5.44
CA LEU A 31 3.15 -5.75 -4.48
C LEU A 31 4.13 -5.67 -3.30
N ALA A 32 3.59 -5.90 -2.10
CA ALA A 32 4.39 -6.04 -0.89
C ALA A 32 5.25 -7.30 -1.00
N THR A 33 6.50 -7.19 -0.56
CA THR A 33 7.36 -8.36 -0.40
C THR A 33 6.82 -9.27 0.70
N LYS A 34 7.27 -10.54 0.74
CA LYS A 34 6.87 -11.49 1.79
C LYS A 34 7.16 -10.95 3.21
N LYS A 35 8.29 -10.25 3.37
CA LYS A 35 8.66 -9.64 4.64
C LYS A 35 7.71 -8.51 5.02
N GLU A 36 7.49 -7.55 4.12
CA GLU A 36 6.57 -6.42 4.38
C GLU A 36 5.14 -6.88 4.65
N ARG A 37 4.68 -7.93 3.96
CA ARG A 37 3.37 -8.52 4.20
C ARG A 37 3.28 -9.10 5.61
N LYS A 38 4.25 -9.91 6.01
CA LYS A 38 4.29 -10.50 7.35
C LYS A 38 4.35 -9.41 8.43
N ASP A 39 5.21 -8.42 8.24
CA ASP A 39 5.34 -7.29 9.16
C ASP A 39 4.00 -6.51 9.28
N TYR A 40 3.23 -6.40 8.20
CA TYR A 40 1.89 -5.78 8.18
C TYR A 40 0.82 -6.64 8.87
N GLU A 41 0.76 -7.94 8.57
CA GLU A 41 -0.17 -8.91 9.18
C GLU A 41 0.04 -8.97 10.70
N GLU A 42 1.30 -9.06 11.16
CA GLU A 42 1.63 -9.09 12.61
C GLU A 42 1.23 -7.80 13.34
N PHE A 43 1.38 -6.64 12.70
CA PHE A 43 1.04 -5.36 13.34
C PHE A 43 -0.47 -5.04 13.31
N THR A 44 -1.17 -5.49 12.27
CA THR A 44 -2.62 -5.22 12.10
C THR A 44 -3.52 -6.31 12.64
N GLY A 45 -2.98 -7.50 12.95
CA GLY A 45 -3.72 -8.63 13.52
C GLY A 45 -4.62 -9.36 12.51
N PHE A 46 -4.40 -9.15 11.21
CA PHE A 46 -5.04 -9.89 10.11
C PHE A 46 -4.28 -11.17 9.79
#